data_AF-A0A7K2VBI4-F1
#
_entry.id   AF-A0A7K2VBI4-F1
#
_cell.length_a   1.000
_cell.length_b   1.000
_cell.length_c   1.000
_cell.angle_alpha   90.00
_cell.angle_beta   90.00
_cell.angle_gamma   90.00
#
_symmetry.space_group_name_H-M   'P 1'
#
loop_
_entity.id
_entity.type
_entity.pdbx_description
1 polymer ?
#
loop_
_entity_poly.entity_id
_entity_poly.type
_entity_poly.pdbx_seq_one_letter_code
_entity_poly.pdbx_strand_id
1 'polypeptide(L)'
;AACFPDTLCVGVDLLPAVGWRRAFVGEVNAFGDLLPRLTGLPGGGAEGLDTYAAQVAAALRRAPLTGRPGPLHPHRTGTTHVSA
;
A
#
# COMPACT_ATOMS: atom_id res chain seq x y z
N ALA A 1 -9.60 -3.35 4.10
CA ALA A 1 -8.58 -4.38 3.77
C ALA A 1 -9.11 -5.52 2.90
N ALA A 2 -10.41 -5.89 2.94
CA ALA A 2 -10.92 -7.02 2.16
C ALA A 2 -10.65 -6.95 0.63
N CYS A 3 -10.55 -5.76 0.05
CA CYS A 3 -10.18 -5.57 -1.36
C CYS A 3 -8.71 -5.92 -1.66
N PHE A 4 -7.85 -5.93 -0.64
CA PHE A 4 -6.40 -6.15 -0.74
C PHE A 4 -5.92 -7.10 0.38
N PRO A 5 -6.43 -8.35 0.42
CA PRO A 5 -6.30 -9.23 1.58
C PRO A 5 -4.85 -9.59 1.91
N ASP A 6 -3.97 -9.60 0.91
CA ASP A 6 -2.55 -9.98 1.05
C ASP A 6 -1.60 -8.78 1.12
N THR A 7 -2.13 -7.55 1.12
CA THR A 7 -1.31 -6.34 1.26
C THR A 7 -1.02 -6.04 2.71
N LEU A 8 0.22 -5.61 3.00
CA LEU A 8 0.65 -5.30 4.36
C LEU A 8 0.23 -3.90 4.79
N CYS A 9 -0.01 -3.02 3.83
CA CYS A 9 -0.33 -1.61 4.02
C CYS A 9 -0.98 -1.11 2.72
N VAL A 10 -1.99 -0.25 2.82
CA VAL A 10 -2.65 0.40 1.68
C VAL A 10 -2.34 1.90 1.67
N GLY A 11 -2.22 2.49 0.49
CA GLY A 11 -2.24 3.94 0.31
C GLY A 11 -3.67 4.44 0.17
N VAL A 12 -3.93 5.66 0.63
CA VAL A 12 -5.26 6.30 0.55
C VAL A 12 -5.07 7.72 0.04
N ASP A 13 -5.65 8.00 -1.12
CA ASP A 13 -5.59 9.34 -1.69
C ASP A 13 -6.78 10.15 -1.22
N LEU A 14 -6.49 11.30 -0.62
CA LEU A 14 -7.49 12.17 -0.04
C LEU A 14 -7.72 13.38 -0.92
N LEU A 15 -9.00 13.63 -1.22
CA LEU A 15 -9.47 14.82 -1.91
C LEU A 15 -9.93 15.84 -0.87
N PRO A 16 -9.19 16.96 -0.66
CA PRO A 16 -9.61 18.00 0.27
C PRO A 16 -10.84 18.72 -0.28
N ALA A 17 -11.85 18.92 0.57
CA ALA A 17 -13.00 19.75 0.25
C ALA A 17 -12.62 21.23 0.21
N VAL A 18 -13.47 22.06 -0.41
CA VAL A 18 -13.32 23.52 -0.39
C VAL A 18 -13.13 24.01 1.05
N GLY A 19 -12.09 24.82 1.24
CA GLY A 19 -11.72 25.37 2.55
C GLY A 19 -10.94 24.42 3.47
N TRP A 20 -10.54 23.22 3.02
CA TRP A 20 -9.62 22.31 3.74
C TRP A 20 -10.12 21.80 5.11
N ARG A 21 -11.42 21.96 5.41
CA ARG A 21 -12.03 21.54 6.68
C ARG A 21 -12.55 20.10 6.67
N ARG A 22 -12.63 19.49 5.49
CA ARG A 22 -13.10 18.11 5.28
C ARG A 22 -12.25 17.48 4.18
N ALA A 23 -12.12 16.17 4.21
CA ALA A 23 -11.51 15.38 3.16
C ALA A 23 -12.40 14.18 2.82
N PHE A 24 -12.30 13.72 1.58
CA PHE A 24 -12.96 12.52 1.09
C PHE A 24 -11.89 11.54 0.60
N VAL A 25 -12.16 10.24 0.70
CA VAL A 25 -11.32 9.23 0.05
C VAL A 25 -11.62 9.26 -1.44
N GLY A 26 -10.62 9.60 -2.25
CA GLY A 26 -10.70 9.51 -3.71
C GLY A 26 -10.37 8.11 -4.20
N GLU A 27 -9.32 7.51 -3.64
CA GLU A 27 -8.79 6.22 -4.07
C GLU A 27 -8.16 5.45 -2.90
N VAL A 28 -8.10 4.12 -3.03
CA VAL A 28 -7.34 3.25 -2.14
C VAL A 28 -6.47 2.32 -2.98
N ASN A 29 -5.16 2.36 -2.73
CA ASN A 29 -4.16 1.61 -3.46
C ASN A 29 -3.51 0.51 -2.62
N ALA A 30 -3.18 -0.61 -3.24
CA ALA A 30 -2.60 -1.79 -2.58
C ALA A 30 -1.25 -1.52 -1.88
N PHE A 31 -0.56 -0.44 -2.25
CA PHE A 31 0.75 -0.07 -1.70
C PHE A 31 0.90 1.45 -1.50
N GLY A 32 0.08 2.25 -2.20
CA GLY A 32 0.21 3.71 -2.31
C GLY A 32 1.01 4.11 -3.53
N ASP A 33 1.01 5.40 -3.83
CA ASP A 33 1.68 5.93 -5.01
C ASP A 33 3.18 5.80 -4.79
N LEU A 34 3.85 5.07 -5.68
CA LEU A 34 5.31 4.86 -5.65
C LEU A 34 6.05 6.12 -6.11
N LEU A 35 5.71 7.25 -5.51
CA LEU A 35 6.22 8.56 -5.89
C LEU A 35 7.72 8.63 -5.57
N PRO A 36 8.54 9.07 -6.54
CA PRO A 36 9.97 9.17 -6.33
C PRO A 36 10.28 10.23 -5.27
N ARG A 37 11.16 9.88 -4.33
CA ARG A 37 11.69 10.77 -3.28
C ARG A 37 10.65 11.28 -2.27
N LEU A 38 9.48 10.64 -2.20
CA LEU A 38 8.53 10.89 -1.12
C LEU A 38 8.72 9.82 -0.04
N THR A 39 9.25 10.23 1.12
CA THR A 39 9.44 9.34 2.27
C THR A 39 8.34 9.50 3.31
N GLY A 40 8.22 8.51 4.19
CA GLY A 40 7.31 8.58 5.32
C GLY A 40 7.62 9.74 6.27
N LEU A 41 6.56 10.24 6.92
CA LEU A 41 6.64 11.38 7.82
C LEU A 41 7.55 11.12 9.03
N PRO A 42 8.23 12.15 9.55
CA PRO A 42 9.02 12.05 10.77
C PRO A 42 8.23 11.50 11.96
N GLY A 43 8.85 10.63 12.76
CA GLY A 43 8.25 9.94 13.89
C GLY A 43 7.29 8.79 13.50
N GLY A 44 7.10 8.52 12.21
CA GLY A 44 6.23 7.47 11.70
C GLY A 44 6.94 6.12 11.49
N GLY A 45 6.16 5.05 11.33
CA GLY A 45 6.69 3.68 11.09
C GLY A 45 7.39 3.45 9.75
N ALA A 46 7.42 4.48 8.89
CA ALA A 46 8.11 4.51 7.60
C ALA A 46 8.99 5.76 7.45
N GLU A 47 9.35 6.42 8.55
CA GLU A 47 10.23 7.60 8.51
C GLU A 47 11.50 7.33 7.71
N GLY A 48 11.80 8.21 6.75
CA GLY A 48 12.97 8.10 5.89
C GLY A 48 12.91 6.99 4.84
N LEU A 49 11.85 6.19 4.80
CA LEU A 49 11.62 5.14 3.79
C LEU A 49 10.60 5.62 2.76
N ASP A 50 10.88 5.35 1.48
CA ASP A 50 9.85 5.46 0.45
C ASP A 50 8.82 4.32 0.56
N THR A 51 7.73 4.42 -0.21
CA THR A 51 6.64 3.44 -0.21
C THR A 51 7.12 2.02 -0.45
N TYR A 52 8.09 1.82 -1.36
CA TYR A 52 8.63 0.49 -1.64
C TYR A 52 9.45 -0.06 -0.47
N ALA A 53 10.40 0.72 0.03
CA ALA A 53 11.26 0.34 1.15
C ALA A 53 10.44 0.08 2.43
N ALA A 54 9.40 0.87 2.68
CA ALA A 54 8.48 0.66 3.78
C ALA A 54 7.75 -0.69 3.69
N GLN A 55 7.33 -1.09 2.49
CA GLN A 55 6.67 -2.39 2.25
C GLN A 55 7.63 -3.56 2.41
N VAL A 56 8.85 -3.46 1.87
CA VAL A 56 9.89 -4.48 2.07
C VAL A 56 10.21 -4.64 3.55
N ALA A 57 10.40 -3.53 4.26
CA ALA A 57 10.63 -3.56 5.71
C ALA A 57 9.47 -4.21 6.47
N ALA A 58 8.22 -3.91 6.09
CA ALA A 58 7.04 -4.54 6.68
C ALA A 58 6.98 -6.06 6.39
N ALA A 59 7.30 -6.48 5.17
CA ALA A 59 7.33 -7.89 4.78
C ALA A 59 8.40 -8.67 5.54
N LEU A 60 9.60 -8.10 5.68
CA LEU A 60 10.69 -8.70 6.44
C LEU A 60 10.36 -8.82 7.94
N ARG A 61 9.69 -7.81 8.53
CA ARG A 61 9.19 -7.90 9.92
C ARG A 61 8.14 -8.98 10.12
N ARG A 62 7.34 -9.29 9.08
CA ARG A 62 6.28 -10.29 9.14
C ARG A 62 6.77 -11.70 8.78
N ALA A 63 7.93 -11.83 8.15
CA ALA A 63 8.51 -13.12 7.80
C ALA A 63 8.79 -13.94 9.09
N PRO A 64 8.23 -15.16 9.22
CA PRO A 64 8.58 -16.04 10.31
C PRO A 64 10.08 -16.35 10.28
N LEU A 65 10.73 -16.45 11.44
CA LEU A 65 12.15 -16.81 11.57
C LEU A 65 12.49 -18.25 11.10
N THR A 66 11.65 -18.91 10.30
CA THR A 66 11.84 -20.30 9.89
C THR A 66 11.46 -20.50 8.42
N GLY A 67 12.43 -20.92 7.62
CA GLY A 67 12.33 -21.08 6.17
C GLY A 67 11.39 -22.20 5.73
N ARG A 68 10.10 -21.89 5.57
CA ARG A 68 9.18 -22.72 4.78
C ARG A 68 8.48 -21.85 3.74
N PRO A 69 8.61 -22.13 2.44
CA PRO A 69 7.85 -21.41 1.42
C PRO A 69 6.37 -21.72 1.62
N GLY A 70 5.57 -20.68 1.89
CA GLY A 70 4.12 -20.75 1.88
C GLY A 70 3.60 -21.02 0.46
N PRO A 71 2.37 -21.54 0.30
CA PRO A 71 1.81 -21.80 -1.02
C PRO A 71 1.76 -20.51 -1.83
N LEU A 72 2.34 -20.53 -3.03
CA LEU A 72 2.22 -19.46 -4.00
C LEU A 72 0.72 -19.29 -4.34
N HIS A 73 0.10 -18.24 -3.82
CA HIS A 73 -1.20 -17.82 -4.31
C HIS A 73 -1.01 -17.23 -5.72
N PRO A 74 -1.70 -17.76 -6.75
CA PRO A 74 -1.63 -17.19 -8.07
C PRO A 74 -2.23 -15.78 -8.01
N HIS A 75 -1.38 -14.76 -8.17
CA HIS A 75 -1.84 -13.39 -8.37
C HIS A 75 -2.71 -13.35 -9.63
N ARG A 76 -4.02 -13.17 -9.43
CA ARG A 76 -4.97 -13.02 -10.53
C ARG A 76 -4.83 -11.62 -11.10
N THR A 77 -3.88 -11.44 -12.01
CA THR A 77 -3.75 -10.24 -12.83
C THR A 77 -4.83 -10.29 -13.91
N GLY A 78 -6.04 -9.83 -13.58
CA GLY A 78 -7.16 -9.83 -14.52
C GLY A 78 -7.94 -8.54 -14.40
N THR A 79 -7.48 -7.47 -15.05
CA THR A 79 -8.32 -6.32 -15.38
C THR A 79 -9.23 -6.76 -16.53
N THR A 80 -10.48 -7.12 -16.23
CA THR A 80 -11.51 -7.21 -17.27
C THR A 80 -11.82 -5.80 -17.75
N HIS A 81 -11.19 -5.40 -18.85
CA HIS A 81 -11.66 -4.28 -19.66
C HIS A 81 -13.02 -4.66 -20.25
N VAL A 82 -14.10 -4.15 -19.66
CA VAL A 82 -15.39 -4.07 -20.35
C VAL A 82 -15.41 -2.72 -21.06
N SER A 83 -15.21 -2.75 -22.36
CA SER A 83 -15.44 -1.60 -23.24
C SER A 83 -16.94 -1.49 -23.55
N ALA A 84 -17.45 -0.26 -23.41
CA ALA A 84 -18.71 0.32 -23.91
C ALA A 84 -20.03 -0.28 -23.42
#